data_AF-A0A3P8M206-F1
#
_entry.id   AF-A0A3P8M206-F1
#
_cell.length_a   1.000
_cell.length_b   1.000
_cell.length_c   1.000
_cell.angle_alpha   90.00
_cell.angle_beta   90.00
_cell.angle_gamma   90.00
#
_symmetry.space_group_name_H-M   'P 1'
#
loop_
_entity.id
_entity.type
_entity.pdbx_description
1 polymer ?
#
loop_
_entity_poly.entity_id
_entity_poly.type
_entity_poly.pdbx_seq_one_letter_code
_entity_poly.pdbx_strand_id
1 'polypeptide(L)'
;MLKLLKNTKRHFMTGVSYMIPFVVAGGVLLALAVMFNGEAAVPDHGFLKAMSQIGMAGLTLFIPILSGFIAYSMVDKPGIAPGAIGGLMAYQMGAGFLGGMLSGIIAGLVVYLLLNMIARLNVPPLPADGIADLYYPAGRHLPHRNGGLLHHW
;
A
#
# COMPACT_ATOMS: atom_id res chain seq x y z
N MET A 1 -3.03 -20.23 -11.93
CA MET A 1 -1.81 -20.48 -11.13
C MET A 1 -0.52 -20.26 -11.93
N LEU A 2 -0.21 -21.07 -12.95
CA LEU A 2 1.06 -20.99 -13.70
C LEU A 2 1.31 -19.65 -14.42
N LYS A 3 0.26 -18.94 -14.88
CA LYS A 3 0.39 -17.58 -15.46
C LYS A 3 0.76 -16.51 -14.42
N LEU A 4 0.37 -16.69 -13.15
CA LEU A 4 0.69 -15.80 -12.03
C LEU A 4 2.19 -15.92 -11.68
N LEU A 5 2.70 -17.16 -11.64
CA LEU A 5 4.10 -17.45 -11.33
C LEU A 5 5.06 -17.12 -12.49
N LYS A 6 4.62 -17.19 -13.75
CA LYS A 6 5.44 -16.75 -14.90
C LYS A 6 5.79 -15.26 -14.86
N ASN A 7 5.00 -14.45 -14.15
CA ASN A 7 5.22 -13.00 -14.01
C ASN A 7 5.75 -12.58 -12.63
N THR A 8 6.27 -13.52 -11.81
CA THR A 8 6.76 -13.21 -10.46
C THR A 8 7.81 -12.10 -10.45
N LYS A 9 8.72 -12.08 -11.44
CA LYS A 9 9.68 -10.97 -11.61
C LYS A 9 8.98 -9.62 -11.72
N ARG A 10 7.93 -9.53 -12.54
CA ARG A 10 7.15 -8.28 -12.69
C ARG A 10 6.51 -7.89 -11.36
N HIS A 11 5.96 -8.86 -10.62
CA HIS A 11 5.33 -8.61 -9.32
C HIS A 11 6.32 -8.03 -8.30
N PHE A 12 7.53 -8.58 -8.24
CA PHE A 12 8.60 -8.04 -7.42
C PHE A 12 9.05 -6.65 -7.88
N MET A 13 9.26 -6.45 -9.19
CA MET A 13 9.67 -5.15 -9.72
C MET A 13 8.64 -4.06 -9.44
N THR A 14 7.34 -4.39 -9.48
CA THR A 14 6.28 -3.47 -9.06
C THR A 14 6.47 -3.07 -7.60
N GLY A 15 6.59 -4.05 -6.69
CA GLY A 15 6.79 -3.76 -5.27
C GLY A 15 8.04 -2.90 -5.00
N VAL A 16 9.15 -3.22 -5.64
CA VAL A 16 10.41 -2.48 -5.52
C VAL A 16 10.25 -1.04 -6.01
N SER A 17 9.65 -0.83 -7.18
CA SER A 17 9.45 0.52 -7.73
C SER A 17 8.61 1.41 -6.81
N TYR A 18 7.58 0.86 -6.18
CA TYR A 18 6.73 1.63 -5.27
C TYR A 18 7.36 1.89 -3.90
N MET A 19 8.31 1.07 -3.44
CA MET A 19 9.02 1.33 -2.18
C MET A 19 10.17 2.35 -2.32
N ILE A 20 10.78 2.48 -3.51
CA ILE A 20 11.94 3.37 -3.74
C ILE A 20 11.67 4.81 -3.28
N PRO A 21 10.54 5.46 -3.62
CA PRO A 21 10.27 6.82 -3.16
C PRO A 21 10.26 6.97 -1.65
N PHE A 22 9.79 5.96 -0.91
CA PHE A 22 9.76 5.98 0.56
C PHE A 22 11.15 5.83 1.17
N VAL A 23 11.95 4.91 0.63
CA VAL A 23 13.33 4.70 1.08
C VAL A 23 14.19 5.94 0.81
N VAL A 24 14.08 6.49 -0.40
CA VAL A 24 14.85 7.67 -0.80
C VAL A 24 14.43 8.88 0.02
N ALA A 25 13.12 9.18 0.11
CA ALA A 25 12.65 10.31 0.90
C ALA A 25 13.00 10.17 2.39
N GLY A 26 12.80 8.97 2.97
CA GLY A 26 13.10 8.71 4.38
C GLY A 26 14.59 8.81 4.71
N GLY A 27 15.44 8.19 3.88
CA GLY A 27 16.89 8.20 4.06
C GLY A 27 17.50 9.59 3.89
N VAL A 28 17.08 10.34 2.86
CA VAL A 28 17.57 11.72 2.64
C VAL A 28 17.16 12.63 3.80
N LEU A 29 15.90 12.53 4.27
CA LEU A 29 15.44 13.37 5.37
C LEU A 29 16.16 13.05 6.69
N LEU A 30 16.39 11.76 6.98
CA LEU A 30 17.16 11.34 8.15
C LEU A 30 18.62 11.82 8.06
N ALA A 31 19.24 11.71 6.89
CA ALA A 31 20.61 12.16 6.67
C ALA A 31 20.75 13.68 6.88
N LEU A 32 19.81 14.47 6.37
CA LEU A 32 19.80 15.92 6.59
C LEU A 32 19.59 16.28 8.07
N ALA A 33 18.74 15.55 8.78
CA ALA A 33 18.52 15.79 10.21
C ALA A 33 19.79 15.55 11.03
N VAL A 34 20.53 14.47 10.75
CA VAL A 34 21.81 14.16 11.40
C VAL A 34 22.90 15.16 10.98
N MET A 35 22.96 15.52 9.70
CA MET A 35 23.92 16.50 9.18
C MET A 35 23.76 17.86 9.87
N PHE A 36 22.53 18.33 10.06
CA PHE A 36 22.27 19.60 10.75
C PHE A 36 22.35 19.50 12.28
N ASN A 37 22.40 18.29 12.85
CA ASN A 37 22.62 18.10 14.28
C ASN A 37 24.06 18.48 14.70
N GLY A 38 25.02 18.43 13.77
CA GLY A 38 26.45 18.69 14.05
C GLY A 38 27.17 17.56 14.80
N GLU A 39 26.43 16.55 15.25
CA GLU A 39 26.93 15.33 15.86
C GLU A 39 26.59 14.12 14.98
N ALA A 40 27.40 13.07 15.03
CA ALA A 40 27.12 11.80 14.37
C ALA A 40 26.05 10.98 15.12
N ALA A 41 24.97 11.65 15.55
CA ALA A 41 23.89 11.12 16.37
C ALA A 41 22.53 11.66 15.89
N VAL A 42 21.47 10.88 16.13
CA VAL A 42 20.10 11.31 15.86
C VAL A 42 19.72 12.43 16.84
N PRO A 43 19.14 13.55 16.39
CA PRO A 43 18.77 14.65 17.27
C PRO A 43 17.74 14.24 18.34
N ASP A 44 17.99 14.65 19.59
CA ASP A 44 17.16 14.24 20.73
C ASP A 44 15.96 15.16 21.01
N HIS A 45 15.98 16.39 20.48
CA HIS A 45 14.98 17.42 20.75
C HIS A 45 14.77 18.38 19.56
N GLY A 46 13.70 19.17 19.64
CA GLY A 46 13.40 20.23 18.68
C GLY A 46 12.96 19.74 17.29
N PHE A 47 13.06 20.64 16.32
CA PHE A 47 12.63 20.41 14.93
C PHE A 47 13.42 19.28 14.25
N LEU A 48 14.72 19.19 14.51
CA LEU A 48 15.58 18.16 13.90
C LEU A 48 15.16 16.75 14.35
N LYS A 49 14.69 16.57 15.59
CA LYS A 49 14.11 15.31 16.06
C LYS A 49 12.89 14.93 15.24
N ALA A 50 11.92 15.85 15.10
CA ALA A 50 10.71 15.60 14.32
C ALA A 50 11.05 15.24 12.86
N MET A 51 12.04 15.92 12.28
CA MET A 51 12.54 15.63 10.93
C MET A 51 13.15 14.23 10.83
N SER A 52 13.97 13.83 11.81
CA SER A 52 14.54 12.47 11.88
C SER A 52 13.46 11.39 12.05
N GLN A 53 12.42 11.66 12.84
CA GLN A 53 11.30 10.73 13.05
C GLN A 53 10.51 10.47 11.77
N ILE A 54 10.27 11.52 10.97
CA ILE A 54 9.63 11.37 9.65
C ILE A 54 10.55 10.54 8.73
N GLY A 55 11.86 10.79 8.75
CA GLY A 55 12.84 10.00 8.00
C GLY A 55 12.80 8.52 8.36
N MET A 56 12.85 8.21 9.66
CA MET A 56 12.76 6.85 10.20
C MET A 56 11.42 6.18 9.88
N ALA A 57 10.31 6.93 9.91
CA ALA A 57 9.00 6.40 9.52
C ALA A 57 9.00 5.97 8.03
N GLY A 58 9.56 6.80 7.14
CA GLY A 58 9.71 6.44 5.72
C GLY A 58 10.55 5.17 5.51
N LEU A 59 11.64 5.03 6.28
CA LEU A 59 12.47 3.83 6.30
C LEU A 59 11.83 2.63 6.99
N THR A 60 10.74 2.80 7.74
CA THR A 60 10.00 1.68 8.32
C THR A 60 8.92 1.18 7.35
N LEU A 61 8.34 2.10 6.57
CA LEU A 61 7.24 1.82 5.67
C LEU A 61 7.64 1.04 4.40
N PHE A 62 8.93 0.97 4.04
CA PHE A 62 9.31 0.32 2.78
C PHE A 62 8.92 -1.16 2.71
N ILE A 63 8.94 -1.91 3.82
CA ILE A 63 8.56 -3.34 3.84
C ILE A 63 7.04 -3.52 3.68
N PRO A 64 6.18 -2.82 4.45
CA PRO A 64 4.74 -2.78 4.20
C PRO A 64 4.38 -2.40 2.76
N ILE A 65 5.02 -1.35 2.23
CA ILE A 65 4.76 -0.87 0.86
C ILE A 65 5.18 -1.93 -0.16
N LEU A 66 6.38 -2.49 -0.06
CA LEU A 66 6.86 -3.58 -0.91
C LEU A 66 5.85 -4.73 -0.94
N SER A 67 5.47 -5.25 0.23
CA SER A 67 4.56 -6.39 0.36
C SER A 67 3.16 -6.08 -0.21
N GLY A 68 2.62 -4.90 0.11
CA GLY A 68 1.33 -4.43 -0.41
C GLY A 68 1.32 -4.30 -1.92
N PHE A 69 2.39 -3.77 -2.52
CA PHE A 69 2.47 -3.58 -3.97
C PHE A 69 2.84 -4.85 -4.75
N ILE A 70 3.49 -5.83 -4.11
CA ILE A 70 3.60 -7.19 -4.65
C ILE A 70 2.20 -7.81 -4.74
N ALA A 71 1.43 -7.78 -3.66
CA ALA A 71 0.06 -8.32 -3.65
C ALA A 71 -0.85 -7.57 -4.64
N TYR A 72 -0.77 -6.25 -4.70
CA TYR A 72 -1.46 -5.41 -5.68
C TYR A 72 -1.18 -5.85 -7.11
N SER A 73 0.07 -6.14 -7.44
CA SER A 73 0.40 -6.53 -8.81
C SER A 73 -0.18 -7.89 -9.22
N MET A 74 -0.66 -8.70 -8.27
CA MET A 74 -1.27 -10.01 -8.51
C MET A 74 -2.81 -9.94 -8.60
N VAL A 75 -3.45 -9.09 -7.79
CA VAL A 75 -4.91 -9.06 -7.59
C VAL A 75 -5.52 -7.64 -7.55
N ASP A 76 -4.77 -6.62 -7.96
CA ASP A 76 -5.13 -5.20 -7.94
C ASP A 76 -5.45 -4.66 -6.52
N LYS A 77 -6.32 -3.64 -6.44
CA LYS A 77 -6.66 -2.92 -5.19
C LYS A 77 -6.99 -3.82 -3.98
N PRO A 78 -7.73 -4.94 -4.13
CA PRO A 78 -8.01 -5.85 -3.02
C PRO A 78 -6.78 -6.40 -2.29
N GLY A 79 -5.63 -6.52 -2.97
CA GLY A 79 -4.41 -7.08 -2.39
C GLY A 79 -3.63 -6.12 -1.48
N ILE A 80 -3.87 -4.80 -1.58
CA ILE A 80 -3.03 -3.78 -0.96
C ILE A 80 -3.03 -3.91 0.57
N ALA A 81 -4.21 -3.90 1.19
CA ALA A 81 -4.36 -3.95 2.65
C ALA A 81 -3.78 -5.23 3.26
N PRO A 82 -4.17 -6.45 2.84
CA PRO A 82 -3.62 -7.68 3.40
C PRO A 82 -2.11 -7.83 3.15
N GLY A 83 -1.63 -7.40 1.97
CA GLY A 83 -0.20 -7.38 1.67
C GLY A 83 0.58 -6.44 2.60
N ALA A 84 0.11 -5.21 2.79
CA ALA A 84 0.78 -4.24 3.66
C ALA A 84 0.80 -4.66 5.12
N ILE A 85 -0.31 -5.20 5.64
CA ILE A 85 -0.40 -5.73 7.01
C ILE A 85 0.56 -6.90 7.19
N GLY A 86 0.59 -7.85 6.25
CA GLY A 86 1.55 -8.96 6.27
C GLY A 86 3.01 -8.48 6.26
N GLY A 87 3.31 -7.46 5.46
CA GLY A 87 4.66 -6.86 5.42
C GLY A 87 5.04 -6.15 6.72
N LEU A 88 4.08 -5.49 7.37
CA LEU A 88 4.28 -4.88 8.69
C LEU A 88 4.57 -5.94 9.76
N MET A 89 3.87 -7.07 9.74
CA MET A 89 4.15 -8.20 10.64
C MET A 89 5.53 -8.79 10.38
N ALA A 90 5.93 -8.95 9.12
CA ALA A 90 7.27 -9.42 8.77
C ALA A 90 8.38 -8.49 9.30
N TYR A 91 8.16 -7.18 9.27
CA TYR A 91 9.07 -6.21 9.90
C TYR A 91 9.14 -6.39 11.42
N GLN A 92 7.99 -6.45 12.09
CA GLN A 92 7.91 -6.57 13.56
C GLN A 92 8.48 -7.89 14.09
N MET A 93 8.35 -8.98 13.33
CA MET A 93 8.89 -10.29 13.68
C MET A 93 10.39 -10.45 13.38
N GLY A 94 11.05 -9.43 12.81
CA GLY A 94 12.46 -9.49 12.44
C GLY A 94 12.76 -10.29 11.17
N ALA A 95 11.74 -10.72 10.42
CA ALA A 95 11.91 -11.39 9.12
C ALA A 95 12.39 -10.42 8.01
N GLY A 96 12.21 -9.11 8.22
CA GLY A 96 12.76 -8.06 7.39
C GLY A 96 12.27 -8.09 5.94
N PHE A 97 13.13 -7.69 5.01
CA PHE A 97 12.79 -7.55 3.59
C PHE A 97 12.36 -8.88 2.95
N LEU A 98 13.05 -9.99 3.27
CA LEU A 98 12.71 -11.33 2.77
C LEU A 98 11.32 -11.76 3.25
N GLY A 99 11.01 -11.52 4.54
CA GLY A 99 9.68 -11.78 5.09
C GLY A 99 8.59 -10.96 4.39
N GLY A 100 8.84 -9.68 4.11
CA GLY A 100 7.90 -8.80 3.39
C GLY A 100 7.64 -9.26 1.94
N MET A 101 8.68 -9.74 1.25
CA MET A 101 8.51 -10.31 -0.09
C MET A 101 7.63 -11.56 -0.09
N LEU A 102 7.86 -12.47 0.86
CA LEU A 102 7.07 -13.69 1.01
C LEU A 102 5.63 -13.38 1.42
N SER A 103 5.43 -12.48 2.37
CA SER A 103 4.09 -12.07 2.81
C SER A 103 3.27 -11.45 1.68
N GLY A 104 3.91 -10.67 0.79
CA GLY A 104 3.25 -10.07 -0.37
C GLY A 104 2.72 -11.12 -1.35
N ILE A 105 3.51 -12.17 -1.64
CA ILE A 105 3.08 -13.28 -2.50
C ILE A 105 1.94 -14.06 -1.83
N ILE A 106 2.10 -14.40 -0.54
CA ILE A 106 1.10 -15.16 0.21
C ILE A 106 -0.22 -14.39 0.25
N ALA A 107 -0.19 -13.09 0.59
CA ALA A 107 -1.36 -12.24 0.61
C ALA A 107 -2.03 -12.17 -0.77
N GLY A 108 -1.26 -11.96 -1.84
CA GLY A 108 -1.78 -11.96 -3.20
C GLY A 108 -2.44 -13.28 -3.60
N LEU A 109 -1.85 -14.42 -3.22
CA LEU A 109 -2.41 -15.74 -3.47
C LEU A 109 -3.71 -15.97 -2.68
N VAL A 110 -3.72 -15.60 -1.39
CA VAL A 110 -4.90 -15.75 -0.53
C VAL A 110 -6.06 -14.93 -1.07
N VAL A 111 -5.83 -13.66 -1.41
CA VAL A 111 -6.88 -12.78 -1.97
C VAL A 111 -7.37 -13.30 -3.32
N TYR A 112 -6.47 -13.79 -4.18
CA TYR A 112 -6.85 -14.39 -5.46
C TYR A 112 -7.82 -15.57 -5.27
N LEU A 113 -7.55 -16.45 -4.29
CA LEU A 113 -8.42 -17.57 -3.97
C LEU A 113 -9.78 -17.10 -3.46
N LEU A 114 -9.81 -16.11 -2.57
CA LEU A 114 -11.06 -15.54 -2.05
C LEU A 114 -11.91 -14.93 -3.17
N LEU A 115 -11.32 -14.11 -4.04
CA LEU A 115 -12.03 -13.51 -5.18
C LEU A 115 -12.60 -14.57 -6.12
N ASN A 116 -11.82 -15.63 -6.41
CA ASN A 116 -12.28 -16.73 -7.25
C ASN A 116 -13.39 -17.55 -6.59
N MET A 117 -13.43 -17.65 -5.26
CA MET A 117 -14.56 -18.27 -4.54
C MET A 117 -15.81 -17.38 -4.61
N ILE A 118 -15.68 -16.08 -4.40
CA ILE A 118 -16.81 -15.13 -4.44
C ILE A 118 -17.42 -15.06 -5.85
N ALA A 119 -16.60 -15.05 -6.89
CA ALA A 119 -17.09 -15.05 -8.28
C ALA A 119 -17.98 -16.25 -8.61
N ARG A 120 -17.77 -17.39 -7.93
CA ARG A 120 -18.63 -18.59 -8.08
C ARG A 120 -19.99 -18.44 -7.40
N LEU A 121 -20.13 -17.53 -6.46
CA LEU A 121 -21.36 -17.31 -5.71
C LEU A 121 -22.36 -16.40 -6.47
N ASN A 122 -22.05 -16.00 -7.71
CA ASN A 122 -22.87 -15.14 -8.57
C ASN A 122 -23.50 -13.95 -7.82
N VAL A 123 -22.68 -13.28 -7.01
CA VAL A 123 -23.14 -12.14 -6.20
C VAL A 123 -23.57 -11.04 -7.16
N PRO A 124 -24.82 -10.58 -7.12
CA PRO A 124 -25.26 -9.47 -7.98
C PRO A 124 -24.39 -8.24 -7.68
N PRO A 125 -23.99 -7.48 -8.71
CA PRO A 125 -23.20 -6.28 -8.50
C PRO A 125 -23.95 -5.35 -7.55
N LEU A 126 -23.24 -4.83 -6.55
CA LEU A 126 -23.82 -3.89 -5.59
C LEU A 126 -24.40 -2.70 -6.37
N PRO A 127 -25.66 -2.31 -6.09
CA PRO A 127 -26.24 -1.09 -6.63
C PRO A 127 -25.29 0.08 -6.35
N ALA A 128 -24.95 0.87 -7.38
CA ALA A 128 -23.97 1.96 -7.29
C ALA A 128 -24.35 3.05 -6.26
N ASP A 129 -25.63 3.08 -5.91
CA ASP A 129 -26.35 3.88 -4.91
C ASP A 129 -26.23 3.32 -3.48
N GLY A 130 -26.09 2.00 -3.28
CA GLY A 130 -26.08 1.40 -1.94
C GLY A 130 -24.87 1.76 -1.08
N ILE A 131 -23.73 2.05 -1.69
CA ILE A 131 -22.54 2.59 -1.00
C ILE A 131 -22.66 4.09 -0.72
N ALA A 132 -23.39 4.83 -1.56
CA ALA A 132 -23.68 6.23 -1.30
C ALA A 132 -24.65 6.35 -0.12
N ASP A 133 -25.69 5.51 -0.03
CA ASP A 133 -26.66 5.54 1.06
C ASP A 133 -26.08 5.10 2.42
N LEU A 134 -25.07 4.22 2.42
CA LEU A 134 -24.32 3.85 3.63
C LEU A 134 -23.47 5.00 4.18
N TYR A 135 -22.94 5.88 3.30
CA TYR A 135 -22.12 7.04 3.66
C TYR A 135 -22.91 8.37 3.74
N TYR A 136 -24.06 8.43 3.08
CA TYR A 136 -25.00 9.55 3.03
C TYR A 136 -26.38 9.04 3.49
N PRO A 137 -26.61 8.95 4.81
CA PRO A 137 -27.91 8.58 5.32
C PRO A 137 -28.94 9.64 4.88
N ALA A 138 -30.10 9.15 4.45
CA ALA A 138 -31.25 9.89 3.92
C ALA A 138 -31.33 11.37 4.37
N GLY A 139 -31.21 12.30 3.42
CA GLY A 139 -31.41 13.74 3.64
C GLY A 139 -30.36 14.67 3.00
N ARG A 140 -29.22 14.15 2.53
CA ARG A 140 -28.26 14.91 1.71
C ARG A 140 -28.39 14.46 0.25
N HIS A 141 -29.32 15.09 -0.48
CA HIS A 141 -29.43 14.92 -1.92
C HIS A 141 -28.07 15.20 -2.58
N LEU A 142 -27.52 14.22 -3.30
CA LEU A 142 -26.51 14.50 -4.31
C LEU A 142 -27.15 15.50 -5.30
N PRO A 143 -26.51 16.64 -5.62
CA PRO A 143 -26.96 17.42 -6.75
C PRO A 143 -26.92 16.50 -7.97
N HIS A 144 -28.09 16.29 -8.59
CA HIS A 144 -28.25 15.51 -9.81
C HIS A 144 -27.17 15.94 -10.81
N ARG A 145 -26.13 15.11 -10.96
CA ARG A 145 -25.14 15.31 -12.00
C ARG A 145 -25.79 14.83 -13.29
N ASN A 146 -26.46 15.76 -13.96
CA ASN A 146 -26.99 15.59 -15.31
C ASN A 146 -25.94 14.89 -16.18
N GLY A 147 -26.31 13.72 -16.72
CA GLY A 147 -25.52 12.95 -17.68
C GLY A 147 -25.40 13.68 -19.01
N GLY A 148 -24.61 14.75 -19.06
CA GLY A 148 -24.49 15.61 -20.25
C GLY A 148 -23.16 16.32 -20.42
N LEU A 149 -22.07 15.83 -19.81
CA LEU A 149 -20.73 16.41 -20.03
C LEU A 149 -19.67 15.31 -20.18
N LEU A 150 -19.86 14.47 -21.20
CA LEU A 150 -18.77 13.91 -21.98
C LEU A 150 -18.78 14.67 -23.31
N HIS A 151 -17.72 15.43 -23.57
CA HIS A 151 -17.26 16.06 -24.82
C HIS A 151 -16.71 17.46 -24.53
N HIS A 152 -15.46 17.67 -24.98
CA HIS A 152 -14.56 18.81 -24.72
C HIS A 152 -13.78 18.73 -23.40
N TRP A 153 -12.69 17.97 -23.39
CA TRP A 153 -11.30 18.41 -23.65
C TRP A 153 -10.36 17.23 -23.48
#